data_AF-A0A7J0HD54-F1
#
_entry.id   AF-A0A7J0HD54-F1
#
_cell.length_a   1.000
_cell.length_b   1.000
_cell.length_c   1.000
_cell.angle_alpha   90.00
_cell.angle_beta   90.00
_cell.angle_gamma   90.00
#
_symmetry.space_group_name_H-M   'P 1'
#
loop_
_entity.id
_entity.type
_entity.pdbx_description
1 polymer ?
#
loop_
_entity_poly.entity_id
_entity_poly.type
_entity_poly.pdbx_seq_one_letter_code
_entity_poly.pdbx_strand_id
1 'polypeptide(L)'
;MHRVVARYGVHIEGNRAVVIGRSNIVGTPPALLLTKNPEVITRQADIIISAVGQPNMVRGSWIKPGAVVIDVGINPVEDMKSARGYRLVGDVCYEEACKIASAITPVPGGVGPITVAMLLSNTLKSAK
;
A
#
# COMPACT_ATOMS: atom_id res chain seq x y z
N MET A 1 5.48 7.45 3.89
CA MET A 1 5.99 6.19 3.29
C MET A 1 7.32 5.73 3.86
N HIS A 2 8.40 6.53 3.85
CA HIS A 2 9.71 6.14 4.42
C HIS A 2 9.63 5.46 5.80
N ARG A 3 8.84 6.01 6.75
CA ARG A 3 8.70 5.42 8.10
C ARG A 3 7.96 4.08 8.14
N VAL A 4 7.06 3.83 7.18
CA VAL A 4 6.35 2.54 7.06
C VAL A 4 7.35 1.49 6.58
N VAL A 5 8.08 1.79 5.51
CA VAL A 5 9.12 0.93 4.93
C VAL A 5 10.20 0.59 5.97
N ALA A 6 10.69 1.60 6.69
CA ALA A 6 11.72 1.42 7.72
C ALA A 6 11.29 0.51 8.88
N ARG A 7 9.99 0.47 9.23
CA ARG A 7 9.47 -0.45 10.27
C ARG A 7 9.53 -1.91 9.85
N TYR A 8 9.47 -2.19 8.55
CA TYR A 8 9.57 -3.54 8.01
C TYR A 8 11.01 -3.94 7.68
N GLY A 9 12.02 -3.15 8.10
CA GLY A 9 13.43 -3.49 7.93
C GLY A 9 13.94 -3.44 6.49
N VAL A 10 13.21 -2.79 5.57
CA VAL A 10 13.59 -2.72 4.16
C VAL A 10 14.45 -1.48 3.91
N HIS A 11 15.64 -1.68 3.37
CA HIS A 11 16.47 -0.60 2.84
C HIS A 11 15.88 -0.11 1.52
N ILE A 12 15.65 1.20 1.38
CA ILE A 12 15.05 1.78 0.16
C ILE A 12 16.11 1.90 -0.95
N GLU A 13 17.36 2.14 -0.58
CA GLU A 13 18.46 2.28 -1.55
C GLU A 13 18.75 0.94 -2.24
N GLY A 14 18.94 1.00 -3.57
CA GLY A 14 19.20 -0.17 -4.41
C GLY A 14 17.99 -1.03 -4.75
N ASN A 15 16.84 -0.83 -4.09
CA ASN A 15 15.62 -1.59 -4.31
C ASN A 15 14.69 -0.93 -5.34
N ARG A 16 14.03 -1.75 -6.16
CA ARG A 16 13.06 -1.26 -7.13
C ARG A 16 11.72 -1.02 -6.45
N ALA A 17 11.35 0.25 -6.31
CA ALA A 17 10.04 0.64 -5.77
C ALA A 17 9.03 0.96 -6.88
N VAL A 18 7.80 0.49 -6.72
CA VAL A 18 6.66 0.79 -7.60
C VAL A 18 5.52 1.36 -6.77
N VAL A 19 4.93 2.46 -7.25
CA VAL A 19 3.71 3.04 -6.69
C VAL A 19 2.58 2.81 -7.70
N ILE A 20 1.51 2.16 -7.25
CA ILE A 20 0.31 1.90 -8.03
C ILE A 20 -0.77 2.86 -7.53
N GLY A 21 -1.08 3.90 -8.30
CA GLY A 21 -2.06 4.91 -7.91
C GLY A 21 -1.80 6.26 -8.58
N ARG A 22 -2.81 7.14 -8.54
CA ARG A 22 -2.78 8.45 -9.24
C ARG A 22 -3.29 9.63 -8.39
N SER A 23 -3.37 9.47 -7.07
CA SER A 23 -3.94 10.50 -6.19
C SER A 23 -2.88 11.50 -5.76
N ASN A 24 -3.17 12.80 -5.80
CA ASN A 24 -2.27 13.89 -5.38
C ASN A 24 -1.77 13.79 -3.93
N ILE A 25 -2.39 12.93 -3.11
CA ILE A 25 -2.13 12.78 -1.67
C ILE A 25 -1.13 11.64 -1.40
N VAL A 26 -1.09 10.62 -2.27
CA VAL A 26 -0.26 9.41 -2.06
C VAL A 26 0.70 9.13 -3.23
N GLY A 27 0.40 9.63 -4.44
CA GLY A 27 1.32 9.73 -5.59
C GLY A 27 1.45 11.19 -6.06
N THR A 28 2.57 11.69 -6.56
CA THR A 28 2.84 11.82 -8.01
C THR A 28 4.03 12.80 -8.15
N PRO A 29 4.97 12.57 -9.08
CA PRO A 29 5.09 13.44 -10.25
C PRO A 29 4.59 12.74 -11.53
N PRO A 30 4.13 13.49 -12.56
CA PRO A 30 3.31 12.99 -13.69
C PRO A 30 3.94 11.94 -14.63
N ALA A 31 5.10 11.38 -14.29
CA ALA A 31 5.93 10.61 -15.21
C ALA A 31 5.50 9.14 -15.40
N LEU A 32 4.57 8.60 -14.60
CA LEU A 32 4.12 7.20 -14.72
C LEU A 32 2.72 7.08 -15.37
N LEU A 33 2.31 8.09 -16.13
CA LEU A 33 1.10 8.02 -16.95
C LEU A 33 1.31 7.00 -18.09
N LEU A 34 0.43 6.01 -18.17
CA LEU A 34 0.26 5.08 -19.31
C LEU A 34 1.22 3.87 -19.38
N THR A 35 1.40 3.13 -18.29
CA THR A 35 1.96 1.77 -18.40
C THR A 35 0.84 0.78 -18.71
N LYS A 36 0.89 0.17 -19.92
CA LYS A 36 -0.13 -0.75 -20.43
C LYS A 36 -0.27 -2.05 -19.62
N ASN A 37 0.71 -2.40 -18.78
CA ASN A 37 0.74 -3.63 -18.00
C ASN A 37 1.35 -3.39 -16.60
N PRO A 38 0.59 -2.83 -15.64
CA PRO A 38 1.07 -2.61 -14.27
C PRO A 38 1.54 -3.91 -13.59
N GLU A 39 1.02 -5.07 -14.00
CA GLU A 39 1.36 -6.39 -13.46
C GLU A 39 2.83 -6.74 -13.70
N VAL A 40 3.31 -6.50 -14.91
CA VAL A 40 4.68 -6.83 -15.32
C VAL A 40 5.70 -5.99 -14.55
N ILE A 41 5.37 -4.74 -14.30
CA ILE A 41 6.24 -3.79 -13.58
C ILE A 41 6.23 -4.11 -12.09
N THR A 42 5.05 -4.38 -11.53
CA THR A 42 4.88 -4.74 -10.12
C THR A 42 5.63 -6.04 -9.78
N ARG A 43 5.66 -7.02 -10.71
CA ARG A 43 6.42 -8.28 -10.57
C ARG A 43 7.93 -8.11 -10.48
N GLN A 44 8.46 -6.95 -10.86
CA GLN A 44 9.89 -6.66 -10.80
C GLN A 44 10.26 -5.83 -9.56
N ALA A 45 9.26 -5.37 -8.79
CA ALA A 45 9.45 -4.47 -7.67
C ALA A 45 9.79 -5.23 -6.38
N ASP A 46 10.75 -4.72 -5.64
CA ASP A 46 11.07 -5.15 -4.28
C ASP A 46 10.16 -4.47 -3.26
N ILE A 47 9.65 -3.28 -3.58
CA ILE A 47 8.74 -2.50 -2.76
C ILE A 47 7.54 -2.07 -3.59
N ILE A 48 6.34 -2.42 -3.14
CA ILE A 48 5.08 -2.09 -3.82
C ILE A 48 4.25 -1.21 -2.88
N ILE A 49 3.86 -0.03 -3.33
CA ILE A 49 2.94 0.86 -2.61
C ILE A 49 1.65 0.96 -3.41
N SER A 50 0.55 0.42 -2.89
CA SER A 50 -0.76 0.45 -3.54
C SER A 50 -1.65 1.54 -2.95
N ALA A 51 -2.15 2.44 -3.79
CA ALA A 51 -3.00 3.57 -3.44
C ALA A 51 -3.98 3.91 -4.58
N VAL A 52 -4.72 2.89 -5.00
CA VAL A 52 -5.61 2.89 -6.17
C VAL A 52 -7.07 3.18 -5.78
N GLY A 53 -7.50 2.73 -4.60
CA GLY A 53 -8.90 2.82 -4.18
C GLY A 53 -9.80 1.82 -4.92
N GLN A 54 -9.28 0.62 -5.20
CA GLN A 54 -9.97 -0.45 -5.90
C GLN A 54 -9.77 -1.76 -5.10
N PRO A 55 -10.81 -2.34 -4.48
CA PRO A 55 -10.65 -3.48 -3.59
C PRO A 55 -10.08 -4.70 -4.32
N ASN A 56 -9.04 -5.32 -3.75
CA ASN A 56 -8.41 -6.55 -4.24
C ASN A 56 -7.92 -6.51 -5.71
N MET A 57 -7.61 -5.32 -6.24
CA MET A 57 -7.11 -5.16 -7.61
C MET A 57 -5.72 -5.77 -7.78
N VAL A 58 -4.81 -5.53 -6.83
CA VAL A 58 -3.46 -6.10 -6.87
C VAL A 58 -3.51 -7.54 -6.36
N ARG A 59 -3.37 -8.49 -7.27
CA ARG A 59 -3.37 -9.93 -6.97
C ARG A 59 -2.00 -10.43 -6.56
N GLY A 60 -1.94 -11.56 -5.88
CA GLY A 60 -0.67 -12.20 -5.49
C GLY A 60 0.23 -12.47 -6.68
N SER A 61 -0.36 -12.80 -7.84
CA SER A 61 0.40 -13.01 -9.06
C SER A 61 1.14 -11.78 -9.55
N TRP A 62 0.86 -10.57 -9.06
CA TRP A 62 1.56 -9.33 -9.44
C TRP A 62 2.80 -9.09 -8.58
N ILE A 63 2.96 -9.83 -7.48
CA ILE A 63 3.94 -9.56 -6.44
C ILE A 63 5.20 -10.41 -6.70
N LYS A 64 6.37 -9.76 -6.68
CA LYS A 64 7.66 -10.46 -6.68
C LYS A 64 7.79 -11.25 -5.37
N PRO A 65 8.18 -12.54 -5.40
CA PRO A 65 8.46 -13.29 -4.16
C PRO A 65 9.47 -12.55 -3.27
N GLY A 66 9.14 -12.38 -2.00
CA GLY A 66 9.95 -11.65 -1.03
C GLY A 66 9.82 -10.12 -1.08
N ALA A 67 9.00 -9.54 -1.96
CA ALA A 67 8.74 -8.10 -1.95
C ALA A 67 8.00 -7.65 -0.69
N VAL A 68 8.14 -6.37 -0.36
CA VAL A 68 7.36 -5.71 0.68
C VAL A 68 6.22 -4.91 0.07
N VAL A 69 5.02 -5.13 0.59
CA VAL A 69 3.78 -4.55 0.10
C VAL A 69 3.20 -3.60 1.13
N ILE A 70 2.98 -2.36 0.73
CA ILE A 70 2.32 -1.31 1.52
C ILE A 70 0.99 -1.00 0.86
N ASP A 71 -0.07 -1.49 1.47
CA ASP A 71 -1.45 -1.25 1.07
C ASP A 71 -2.02 -0.03 1.80
N VAL A 72 -2.20 1.05 1.04
CA VAL A 72 -2.79 2.31 1.50
C VAL A 72 -4.29 2.33 1.23
N GLY A 73 -4.80 1.37 0.45
CA GLY A 73 -6.20 1.28 0.06
C GLY A 73 -7.12 1.13 1.27
N ILE A 74 -8.24 1.85 1.25
CA ILE A 74 -9.32 1.71 2.22
C ILE A 74 -10.63 1.68 1.43
N ASN A 75 -11.11 0.48 1.16
CA ASN A 75 -12.28 0.24 0.34
C ASN A 75 -13.39 -0.42 1.19
N PRO A 76 -14.54 0.23 1.39
CA PRO A 76 -15.70 -0.43 2.01
C PRO A 76 -16.28 -1.47 1.05
N VAL A 77 -16.49 -2.67 1.55
CA VAL A 77 -17.14 -3.77 0.82
C VAL A 77 -18.31 -4.26 1.68
N GLU A 78 -19.48 -4.44 1.05
CA GLU A 78 -20.68 -4.92 1.74
C GLU A 78 -20.41 -6.22 2.50
N ASP A 79 -20.87 -6.25 3.75
CA ASP A 79 -20.77 -7.41 4.62
C ASP A 79 -21.94 -7.40 5.60
N MET A 80 -22.98 -8.17 5.28
CA MET A 80 -24.20 -8.30 6.08
C MET A 80 -23.95 -8.91 7.47
N LYS A 81 -22.78 -9.53 7.70
CA LYS A 81 -22.39 -10.07 9.01
C LYS A 81 -21.68 -9.03 9.87
N SER A 82 -21.22 -7.92 9.29
CA SER A 82 -20.61 -6.81 10.01
C SER A 82 -21.68 -5.94 10.65
N ALA A 83 -21.44 -5.51 11.90
CA ALA A 83 -22.33 -4.56 12.59
C ALA A 83 -22.51 -3.22 11.86
N ARG A 84 -21.59 -2.87 10.95
CA ARG A 84 -21.64 -1.64 10.14
C ARG A 84 -22.26 -1.84 8.76
N GLY A 85 -22.62 -3.08 8.39
CA GLY A 85 -23.08 -3.45 7.04
C GLY A 85 -21.96 -3.52 5.99
N TYR A 86 -20.72 -3.23 6.36
CA TYR A 86 -19.55 -3.32 5.50
C TYR A 86 -18.29 -3.68 6.29
N ARG A 87 -17.29 -4.17 5.58
CA ARG A 87 -15.91 -4.35 6.06
C ARG A 87 -14.95 -3.53 5.22
N LEU A 88 -13.80 -3.16 5.78
CA LEU A 88 -12.75 -2.46 5.07
C LEU A 88 -11.78 -3.46 4.47
N VAL A 89 -11.47 -3.29 3.19
CA VAL A 89 -10.50 -4.10 2.44
C VAL A 89 -9.52 -3.17 1.75
N GLY A 90 -8.27 -3.60 1.62
CA GLY A 90 -7.23 -2.86 0.93
C GLY A 90 -7.34 -2.96 -0.59
N ASP A 91 -6.37 -2.37 -1.29
CA ASP A 91 -6.26 -2.51 -2.74
C ASP A 91 -5.62 -3.85 -3.15
N VAL A 92 -4.92 -4.50 -2.22
CA VAL A 92 -4.21 -5.76 -2.43
C VAL A 92 -5.02 -6.90 -1.86
N CYS A 93 -5.10 -8.02 -2.58
CA CYS A 93 -5.67 -9.25 -2.05
C CYS A 93 -4.73 -9.84 -0.99
N TYR A 94 -5.02 -9.54 0.28
CA TYR A 94 -4.16 -9.85 1.41
C TYR A 94 -3.86 -11.35 1.53
N GLU A 95 -4.87 -12.21 1.29
CA GLU A 95 -4.77 -13.66 1.42
C GLU A 95 -3.83 -14.31 0.39
N GLU A 96 -3.68 -13.67 -0.77
CA GLU A 96 -2.72 -14.09 -1.79
C GLU A 96 -1.34 -13.50 -1.52
N ALA A 97 -1.30 -12.22 -1.17
CA ALA A 97 -0.06 -11.49 -0.97
C ALA A 97 0.74 -11.99 0.24
N CYS A 98 0.07 -12.38 1.34
CA CYS A 98 0.74 -12.89 2.54
C CYS A 98 1.52 -14.19 2.32
N LYS A 99 1.24 -14.91 1.22
CA LYS A 99 1.94 -16.15 0.85
C LYS A 99 3.19 -15.89 0.01
N ILE A 100 3.36 -14.68 -0.53
CA ILE A 100 4.37 -14.35 -1.55
C ILE A 100 5.30 -13.24 -1.04
N ALA A 101 4.73 -12.19 -0.46
CA ALA A 101 5.45 -11.05 0.07
C ALA A 101 6.23 -11.42 1.34
N SER A 102 7.38 -10.78 1.55
CA SER A 102 8.10 -10.90 2.83
C SER A 102 7.40 -10.13 3.95
N ALA A 103 6.72 -9.04 3.60
CA ALA A 103 5.86 -8.28 4.51
C ALA A 103 4.71 -7.62 3.75
N ILE A 104 3.54 -7.53 4.39
CA ILE A 104 2.39 -6.80 3.88
C ILE A 104 1.70 -6.04 5.02
N THR A 105 1.28 -4.80 4.77
CA THR A 105 0.45 -4.04 5.71
C THR A 105 -1.01 -4.52 5.66
N PRO A 106 -1.65 -4.85 6.80
CA PRO A 106 -3.05 -5.25 6.81
C PRO A 106 -3.98 -4.06 6.60
N VAL A 107 -5.16 -4.32 6.05
CA VAL A 107 -6.28 -3.37 6.01
C VAL A 107 -7.50 -4.04 6.62
N PRO A 108 -8.08 -3.48 7.71
CA PRO A 108 -7.64 -2.31 8.47
C PRO A 108 -6.39 -2.57 9.32
N GLY A 109 -5.81 -1.50 9.90
CA GLY A 109 -4.77 -1.59 10.93
C GLY A 109 -3.32 -1.34 10.47
N GLY A 110 -3.06 -1.25 9.16
CA GLY A 110 -1.74 -0.97 8.61
C GLY A 110 -1.41 0.52 8.51
N VAL A 111 -1.63 1.11 7.34
CA VAL A 111 -1.16 2.49 7.04
C VAL A 111 -1.94 3.57 7.79
N GLY A 112 -3.25 3.38 8.02
CA GLY A 112 -4.14 4.36 8.64
C GLY A 112 -3.64 4.93 9.98
N PRO A 113 -3.33 4.10 11.00
CA PRO A 113 -2.80 4.57 12.28
C PRO A 113 -1.48 5.35 12.15
N ILE A 114 -0.62 4.96 11.20
CA ILE A 114 0.64 5.68 10.95
C ILE A 114 0.36 7.05 10.35
N THR A 115 -0.63 7.20 9.47
CA THR A 115 -1.02 8.51 8.90
C THR A 115 -1.39 9.51 10.00
N VAL A 116 -2.21 9.09 10.98
CA VAL A 116 -2.59 9.94 12.12
C VAL A 116 -1.37 10.32 12.97
N ALA A 117 -0.51 9.34 13.30
CA ALA A 117 0.70 9.62 14.07
C ALA A 117 1.65 10.59 13.35
N MET A 118 1.75 10.50 12.02
CA MET A 118 2.58 11.38 11.20
C MET A 118 2.03 12.80 11.13
N LEU A 119 0.70 12.96 11.07
CA LEU A 119 0.06 14.28 11.20
C LEU A 119 0.45 14.94 12.53
N LEU A 120 0.27 14.24 13.65
CA LEU A 120 0.61 14.76 14.98
C LEU A 120 2.10 15.08 15.11
N SER A 121 2.97 14.23 14.55
CA SER A 121 4.41 14.48 14.54
C SER A 121 4.77 15.74 13.75
N ASN A 122 4.11 15.98 12.62
CA ASN A 122 4.32 17.19 11.82
C ASN A 122 3.80 18.44 12.54
N THR A 123 2.62 18.36 13.17
CA THR A 123 2.08 19.44 14.00
C THR A 123 3.02 19.80 15.14
N LEU A 124 3.54 18.80 15.86
CA LEU A 124 4.48 19.02 16.95
C LEU A 124 5.79 19.67 16.47
N LYS A 125 6.30 19.28 15.30
CA LYS A 125 7.50 19.89 14.72
C LYS A 125 7.27 21.35 14.32
N SER A 126 6.10 21.67 13.78
CA SER A 126 5.77 23.03 13.36
C SER A 126 5.50 23.98 14.53
N ALA A 127 5.16 23.43 15.70
CA ALA A 127 4.94 24.21 16.91
C ALA A 127 6.23 24.52 17.69
N LYS A 128 7.37 23.91 17.30
CA LYS A 128 8.71 24.22 17.83
C LYS A 128 9.34 25.34 17.04
#